data_AF-K1SUX4-F1
#
_entry.id   AF-K1SUX4-F1
#
_cell.length_a   1.000
_cell.length_b   1.000
_cell.length_c   1.000
_cell.angle_alpha   90.00
_cell.angle_beta   90.00
_cell.angle_gamma   90.00
#
_symmetry.space_group_name_H-M   'P 1'
#
loop_
_entity.id
_entity.type
_entity.pdbx_description
1 polymer ?
#
loop_
_entity_poly.entity_id
_entity_poly.type
_entity_poly.pdbx_seq_one_letter_code
_entity_poly.pdbx_strand_id
1 'polypeptide(L)'
;MCVINADEIVKNLYTPDSVCLKAVSGVFGQDIILSDGNIDRPLLAKRAFSSKENTHLLNSIVHPFVTYEFMQMAKQAQTDGKSVVIYDAPQLFESGADVFCDLIVSVTD
;
A
#
# COMPACT_ATOMS: atom_id res chain seq x y z
N MET A 1 -0.65 -20.86 8.12
CA MET A 1 -0.58 -19.39 8.16
C MET A 1 -0.50 -18.82 6.76
N CYS A 2 -0.84 -17.55 6.60
CA CYS A 2 -0.67 -16.73 5.39
C CYS A 2 0.07 -15.46 5.80
N VAL A 3 1.03 -15.01 4.99
CA VAL A 3 1.72 -13.73 5.17
C VAL A 3 1.29 -12.83 4.03
N ILE A 4 0.84 -11.62 4.37
CA ILE A 4 0.42 -10.60 3.43
C ILE A 4 1.39 -9.43 3.58
N ASN A 5 2.15 -9.14 2.52
CA ASN A 5 3.17 -8.09 2.51
C ASN A 5 2.62 -6.79 1.90
N ALA A 6 2.70 -5.69 2.65
CA ALA A 6 2.21 -4.38 2.24
C ALA A 6 2.92 -3.85 0.99
N ASP A 7 4.25 -4.01 0.91
CA ASP A 7 5.05 -3.50 -0.21
C ASP A 7 4.72 -4.22 -1.52
N GLU A 8 4.43 -5.52 -1.46
CA GLU A 8 3.97 -6.29 -2.62
C GLU A 8 2.60 -5.80 -3.11
N ILE A 9 1.66 -5.53 -2.20
CA ILE A 9 0.36 -4.95 -2.55
C ILE A 9 0.54 -3.58 -3.20
N VAL A 10 1.32 -2.68 -2.59
CA VAL A 10 1.58 -1.35 -3.14
C VAL A 10 2.18 -1.43 -4.53
N LYS A 11 3.06 -2.40 -4.81
CA LYS A 11 3.60 -2.61 -6.16
C LYS A 11 2.51 -2.95 -7.17
N ASN A 12 1.52 -3.77 -6.78
CA ASN A 12 0.40 -4.20 -7.63
C ASN A 12 -0.69 -3.12 -7.77
N LEU A 13 -0.77 -2.18 -6.83
CA LEU A 13 -1.70 -1.05 -6.90
C LEU A 13 -1.34 -0.03 -7.99
N TYR A 14 -0.11 -0.01 -8.49
CA TYR A 14 0.34 0.89 -9.56
C TYR A 14 0.34 0.25 -10.95
N THR A 15 -0.57 -0.69 -11.20
CA THR A 15 -0.75 -1.26 -12.53
C THR A 15 -1.30 -0.21 -13.51
N PRO A 16 -0.98 -0.30 -14.81
CA PRO A 16 -1.57 0.57 -15.83
C PRO A 16 -3.10 0.64 -15.68
N ASP A 17 -3.65 1.83 -15.83
CA ASP A 17 -5.08 2.15 -15.69
C ASP A 17 -5.73 1.95 -14.32
N SER A 18 -4.99 1.48 -13.30
CA SER A 18 -5.50 1.33 -11.95
C SER A 18 -6.01 2.65 -11.35
N VAL A 19 -7.02 2.52 -10.48
CA VAL A 19 -7.62 3.68 -9.79
C VAL A 19 -6.60 4.37 -8.90
N CYS A 20 -5.72 3.59 -8.24
CA CYS A 20 -4.66 4.13 -7.39
C CYS A 20 -3.64 4.93 -8.21
N LEU A 21 -3.16 4.41 -9.35
CA LEU A 21 -2.25 5.15 -10.24
C LEU A 21 -2.87 6.47 -10.75
N LYS A 22 -4.16 6.45 -11.12
CA LYS A 22 -4.90 7.65 -11.54
C LYS A 22 -5.02 8.69 -10.42
N ALA A 23 -5.30 8.24 -9.19
CA ALA A 23 -5.38 9.12 -8.03
C ALA A 23 -4.01 9.74 -7.69
N VAL A 24 -2.94 8.94 -7.70
CA VAL A 24 -1.58 9.41 -7.41
C VAL A 24 -1.08 10.38 -8.50
N SER A 25 -1.27 10.07 -9.79
CA SER A 25 -0.89 10.96 -10.90
C SER A 25 -1.69 12.26 -10.94
N GLY A 26 -2.95 12.24 -10.51
CA GLY A 26 -3.77 13.45 -10.36
C GLY A 26 -3.19 14.46 -9.36
N VAL A 27 -2.42 13.99 -8.39
CA VAL A 27 -1.82 14.82 -7.33
C VAL A 27 -0.34 15.10 -7.60
N PHE A 28 0.41 14.07 -7.96
CA PHE A 28 1.86 14.16 -8.12
C PHE A 28 2.30 14.46 -9.56
N GLY A 29 1.37 14.69 -10.48
CA GLY A 29 1.60 15.03 -11.88
C GLY A 29 1.45 13.83 -12.82
N GLN A 30 0.89 14.07 -14.00
CA GLN A 30 0.64 13.03 -15.00
C GLN A 30 1.91 12.46 -15.63
N ASP A 31 3.00 13.23 -15.59
CA ASP A 31 4.32 12.83 -16.08
C ASP A 31 5.02 11.77 -15.22
N ILE A 32 4.42 11.36 -14.09
CA ILE A 32 4.86 10.15 -13.38
C ILE A 32 4.40 8.87 -14.07
N ILE A 33 3.56 8.95 -15.10
CA ILE A 33 3.16 7.80 -15.90
C ILE A 33 4.05 7.78 -17.15
N LEU A 34 4.80 6.68 -17.30
CA LEU A 34 5.67 6.41 -18.44
C LEU A 34 4.83 6.14 -19.70
N SER A 35 5.48 6.18 -20.87
CA SER A 35 4.81 5.94 -22.15
C SER A 35 4.21 4.54 -22.30
N ASP A 36 4.66 3.57 -21.50
CA ASP A 36 4.14 2.20 -21.44
C ASP A 36 2.97 2.05 -20.43
N GLY A 37 2.56 3.14 -19.78
CA GLY A 37 1.50 3.16 -18.78
C GLY A 37 1.94 2.81 -17.36
N ASN A 38 3.21 2.42 -17.15
CA ASN A 38 3.73 2.13 -15.83
C ASN A 38 4.13 3.40 -15.07
N ILE A 39 4.27 3.29 -13.76
CA ILE A 39 4.71 4.40 -12.92
C ILE A 39 6.23 4.59 -12.95
N ASP A 40 6.67 5.84 -13.11
CA ASP A 40 8.04 6.29 -12.84
C ASP A 40 8.24 6.39 -11.32
N ARG A 41 8.67 5.26 -10.72
CA ARG A 41 8.91 5.17 -9.26
C ARG A 41 9.96 6.18 -8.78
N PRO A 42 11.12 6.37 -9.45
CA PRO A 42 12.07 7.42 -9.07
C PRO A 42 11.46 8.82 -9.04
N LEU A 43 10.68 9.20 -10.06
CA LEU A 43 10.07 10.53 -10.11
C LEU A 43 9.00 10.70 -9.03
N LEU A 44 8.14 9.70 -8.83
CA LEU A 44 7.17 9.71 -7.74
C LEU A 44 7.89 9.85 -6.40
N ALA A 45 8.92 9.03 -6.13
CA ALA A 45 9.65 9.06 -4.86
C ALA A 45 10.26 10.45 -4.60
N LYS A 46 10.88 11.05 -5.63
CA LYS A 46 11.43 12.41 -5.54
C LYS A 46 10.37 13.44 -5.13
N ARG A 47 9.13 13.31 -5.63
CA ARG A 47 8.03 14.25 -5.32
C ARG A 47 7.38 13.94 -3.97
N ALA A 48 6.99 12.68 -3.75
CA ALA A 48 6.30 12.23 -2.55
C ALA A 48 7.15 12.42 -1.29
N PHE A 49 8.45 12.15 -1.35
CA PHE A 49 9.34 12.24 -0.19
C PHE A 49 10.08 13.57 -0.08
N SER A 50 9.66 14.59 -0.84
CA SER A 50 10.26 15.94 -0.78
C SER A 50 9.87 16.73 0.48
N SER A 51 8.73 16.40 1.09
CA SER A 51 8.29 17.00 2.35
C SER A 51 7.41 16.03 3.15
N LYS A 52 7.21 16.33 4.44
CA LYS A 52 6.30 15.57 5.30
C LYS A 52 4.86 15.63 4.79
N GLU A 53 4.43 16.80 4.29
CA GLU A 53 3.11 17.02 3.72
C GLU A 53 2.89 16.16 2.48
N ASN A 54 3.86 16.11 1.57
CA ASN A 54 3.79 15.27 0.38
C ASN A 54 3.80 13.78 0.72
N THR A 55 4.55 13.39 1.75
CA THR A 55 4.59 12.00 2.21
C THR A 55 3.24 11.60 2.79
N HIS A 56 2.66 12.46 3.62
CA HIS A 56 1.32 12.26 4.16
C HIS A 56 0.26 12.20 3.06
N LEU A 57 0.37 13.07 2.05
CA LEU A 57 -0.54 13.09 0.92
C LEU A 57 -0.49 11.79 0.12
N LEU A 58 0.71 11.29 -0.21
CA LEU A 58 0.84 9.97 -0.87
C LEU A 58 0.21 8.86 -0.02
N ASN A 59 0.56 8.81 1.27
CA ASN A 59 0.04 7.80 2.18
C ASN A 59 -1.48 7.85 2.30
N SER A 60 -2.08 9.04 2.37
CA SER A 60 -3.55 9.21 2.44
C SER A 60 -4.28 8.68 1.21
N ILE A 61 -3.62 8.70 0.04
CA ILE A 61 -4.17 8.15 -1.20
C ILE A 61 -4.01 6.63 -1.21
N VAL A 62 -2.83 6.13 -0.83
CA VAL A 62 -2.44 4.71 -1.00
C VAL A 62 -3.03 3.81 0.09
N HIS A 63 -3.04 4.25 1.35
CA HIS A 63 -3.44 3.41 2.49
C HIS A 63 -4.85 2.80 2.33
N PRO A 64 -5.90 3.53 1.90
CA PRO A 64 -7.22 2.93 1.71
C PRO A 64 -7.23 1.75 0.73
N PHE A 65 -6.42 1.80 -0.34
CA PHE A 65 -6.30 0.70 -1.29
C PHE A 65 -5.58 -0.50 -0.69
N VAL A 66 -4.50 -0.26 0.08
CA VAL A 66 -3.77 -1.33 0.78
C VAL A 66 -4.67 -2.02 1.80
N THR A 67 -5.40 -1.25 2.60
CA THR A 67 -6.36 -1.79 3.58
C THR A 67 -7.44 -2.63 2.91
N TYR A 68 -7.96 -2.19 1.76
CA TYR A 68 -8.93 -2.99 1.01
C TYR A 68 -8.35 -4.34 0.58
N GLU A 69 -7.16 -4.35 -0.03
CA GLU A 69 -6.49 -5.58 -0.46
C GLU A 69 -6.16 -6.51 0.72
N PHE A 70 -5.70 -5.96 1.85
CA PHE A 70 -5.50 -6.71 3.09
C PHE A 70 -6.78 -7.47 3.51
N MET A 71 -7.92 -6.78 3.53
CA MET A 71 -9.19 -7.41 3.91
C MET A 71 -9.60 -8.50 2.91
N GLN A 72 -9.40 -8.29 1.61
CA GLN A 72 -9.72 -9.31 0.60
C GLN A 72 -8.84 -10.55 0.75
N MET A 73 -7.53 -10.36 0.89
CA MET A 73 -6.57 -11.46 1.06
C MET A 73 -6.79 -12.20 2.38
N ALA A 74 -7.10 -11.51 3.47
CA ALA A 74 -7.41 -12.15 4.75
C ALA A 74 -8.71 -12.97 4.69
N LYS A 75 -9.75 -12.46 4.03
CA LYS A 75 -11.00 -13.20 3.79
C LYS A 75 -10.77 -14.43 2.91
N GLN A 76 -9.93 -14.32 1.89
CA GLN A 76 -9.55 -15.47 1.08
C GLN A 76 -8.77 -16.50 1.90
N ALA A 77 -7.80 -16.07 2.69
CA ALA A 77 -7.05 -16.96 3.58
C ALA A 77 -7.96 -17.70 4.58
N GLN A 78 -8.98 -17.02 5.12
CA GLN A 78 -9.98 -17.66 5.97
C GLN A 78 -10.76 -18.75 5.19
N THR A 79 -11.19 -18.43 3.97
CA THR A 79 -11.89 -19.38 3.08
C THR A 79 -11.02 -20.60 2.77
N ASP A 80 -9.73 -20.41 2.61
CA ASP A 80 -8.73 -21.46 2.37
C ASP A 80 -8.34 -22.24 3.65
N GLY A 81 -9.03 -22.01 4.77
CA GLY A 81 -8.81 -22.70 6.04
C GLY A 81 -7.53 -22.28 6.76
N LYS A 82 -6.97 -21.10 6.48
CA LYS A 82 -5.82 -20.58 7.22
C LYS A 82 -6.27 -20.09 8.60
N SER A 83 -5.61 -20.57 9.63
CA SER A 83 -5.89 -20.20 11.03
C SER A 83 -5.23 -18.89 11.49
N VAL A 84 -4.21 -18.41 10.76
CA VAL A 84 -3.42 -17.22 11.10
C VAL A 84 -3.08 -16.46 9.82
N VAL A 85 -3.31 -15.15 9.86
CA VAL A 85 -2.88 -14.17 8.86
C VAL A 85 -1.90 -13.21 9.52
N ILE A 86 -0.76 -12.98 8.87
CA ILE A 86 0.26 -12.04 9.32
C ILE A 86 0.32 -10.91 8.31
N TYR A 87 0.05 -9.69 8.76
CA TYR A 87 0.29 -8.48 7.96
C TYR A 87 1.73 -8.01 8.20
N ASP A 88 2.57 -8.08 7.17
CA ASP A 88 3.90 -7.48 7.14
C ASP A 88 3.78 -6.07 6.58
N ALA A 89 3.69 -5.09 7.48
CA ALA A 89 3.39 -3.70 7.17
C ALA A 89 4.30 -2.75 7.99
N PRO A 90 5.34 -2.16 7.39
CA PRO A 90 6.23 -1.21 8.08
C PRO A 90 5.51 0.03 8.60
N GLN A 91 4.41 0.43 7.94
CA GLN A 91 3.59 1.58 8.29
C GLN A 91 2.24 1.18 8.92
N LEU A 92 2.24 0.12 9.74
CA LEU A 92 1.02 -0.45 10.34
C LEU A 92 0.23 0.60 11.14
N PHE A 93 0.92 1.39 11.97
CA PHE A 93 0.27 2.41 12.81
C PHE A 93 -0.09 3.66 12.02
N GLU A 94 0.76 4.10 11.09
CA GLU A 94 0.53 5.28 10.25
C GLU A 94 -0.65 5.08 9.29
N SER A 95 -0.91 3.83 8.91
CA SER A 95 -2.08 3.45 8.12
C SER A 95 -3.36 3.26 8.94
N GLY A 96 -3.26 3.20 10.28
CA GLY A 96 -4.36 2.83 11.15
C GLY A 96 -4.83 1.39 10.94
N ALA A 97 -4.01 0.55 10.31
CA ALA A 97 -4.35 -0.84 10.02
C ALA A 97 -4.16 -1.75 11.25
N ASP A 98 -3.50 -1.25 12.29
CA ASP A 98 -3.37 -1.90 13.60
C ASP A 98 -4.73 -2.29 14.22
N VAL A 99 -5.78 -1.52 13.94
CA VAL A 99 -7.15 -1.80 14.42
C VAL A 99 -7.74 -3.11 13.88
N PHE A 100 -7.15 -3.68 12.82
CA PHE A 100 -7.57 -4.95 12.23
C PHE A 100 -6.79 -6.15 12.78
N CYS A 101 -5.82 -5.93 13.66
CA CYS A 101 -4.94 -6.96 14.19
C CYS A 101 -5.38 -7.43 15.58
N ASP A 102 -5.53 -8.74 15.76
CA ASP A 102 -5.76 -9.34 17.09
C ASP A 102 -4.53 -9.25 18.00
N LEU A 103 -3.33 -9.31 17.39
CA LEU A 103 -2.03 -9.21 18.05
C LEU A 103 -1.08 -8.40 17.17
N ILE A 104 -0.29 -7.53 17.80
CA ILE A 104 0.75 -6.74 17.14
C ILE A 104 2.11 -7.22 17.65
N VAL A 105 3.01 -7.54 16.73
CA VAL A 105 4.38 -7.96 17.03
C VAL A 105 5.34 -6.97 16.40
N SER A 106 6.19 -6.37 17.21
CA SER A 106 7.30 -5.52 16.75
C SER A 106 8.61 -6.28 16.87
N VAL A 107 9.49 -6.15 15.88
CA VAL A 107 10.87 -6.63 15.93
C VAL A 107 11.76 -5.45 16.29
N THR A 108 12.55 -5.58 17.35
CA THR A 108 13.48 -4.56 17.84
C THR A 108 14.85 -5.19 18.06
N ASP A 109 15.91 -4.40 17.91
CA ASP A 109 17.31 -4.82 18.17
C ASP A 109 17.65 -4.86 19.67
#